data_AF-A0A7C1BJV3-F1
#
_entry.id   AF-A0A7C1BJV3-F1
#
_cell.length_a   1.000
_cell.length_b   1.000
_cell.length_c   1.000
_cell.angle_alpha   90.00
_cell.angle_beta   90.00
_cell.angle_gamma   90.00
#
_symmetry.space_group_name_H-M   'P 1'
#
loop_
_entity.id
_entity.type
_entity.pdbx_description
1 polymer ?
#
loop_
_entity_poly.entity_id
_entity_poly.type
_entity_poly.pdbx_seq_one_letter_code
_entity_poly.pdbx_strand_id
1 'polypeptide(L)' 'MPKESGVWHLYEVNVNKMELKFKGKKCPRCGKFMAFHPTPVKRWMCGGCKYVEYVE' A
#
# COMPACT_ATOMS: atom_id res chain seq x y z
N MET A 1 -1.19 5.15 -14.37
CA MET A 1 -2.16 4.56 -13.42
C MET A 1 -3.37 4.16 -14.25
N PRO A 2 -3.68 2.86 -14.43
CA PRO A 2 -4.87 2.48 -15.17
C PRO A 2 -6.08 3.08 -14.47
N LYS A 3 -6.98 3.67 -15.25
CA LYS A 3 -7.96 4.67 -14.82
C LYS A 3 -9.13 4.08 -14.00
N GLU A 4 -9.11 2.78 -13.67
CA GLU A 4 -10.31 2.04 -13.27
C GLU A 4 -10.08 0.88 -12.24
N SER A 5 -8.99 0.87 -11.47
CA SER A 5 -8.83 -0.14 -10.41
C SER A 5 -9.38 0.39 -9.07
N GLY A 6 -10.61 0.04 -8.71
CA GLY A 6 -11.22 0.47 -7.45
C GLY A 6 -10.61 -0.21 -6.21
N VAL A 7 -10.73 0.40 -5.04
CA VAL A 7 -9.94 0.14 -3.81
C VAL A 7 -9.83 -1.34 -3.39
N TRP A 8 -10.79 -2.18 -3.77
CA TRP A 8 -10.83 -3.62 -3.44
C TRP A 8 -9.58 -4.39 -3.90
N HIS A 9 -8.91 -3.99 -4.99
CA HIS A 9 -7.70 -4.68 -5.48
C HIS A 9 -6.53 -4.64 -4.49
N LEU A 10 -6.53 -3.68 -3.56
CA LEU A 10 -5.52 -3.52 -2.53
C LEU A 10 -5.69 -4.52 -1.37
N TYR A 11 -6.78 -5.28 -1.36
CA TYR A 11 -7.10 -6.24 -0.33
C TYR A 11 -7.10 -7.66 -0.90
N GLU A 12 -6.66 -8.59 -0.08
CA GLU A 12 -6.81 -10.02 -0.26
C GLU A 12 -7.95 -10.49 0.63
N VAL A 13 -8.90 -11.23 0.05
CA VAL A 13 -10.06 -11.76 0.75
C VAL A 13 -9.87 -13.25 0.93
N ASN A 14 -9.75 -13.71 2.18
CA ASN A 14 -9.79 -15.13 2.51
C ASN A 14 -11.21 -15.49 2.96
N VAL A 15 -12.00 -16.05 2.04
CA VAL A 15 -13.42 -16.38 2.28
C VAL A 15 -13.56 -17.47 3.34
N ASN A 16 -12.63 -18.43 3.38
CA ASN A 16 -12.68 -19.55 4.32
C ASN A 16 -12.46 -19.13 5.77
N LYS A 17 -11.62 -18.11 5.99
CA LYS A 17 -11.31 -17.57 7.33
C LYS A 17 -12.11 -16.31 7.67
N MET A 18 -12.92 -15.81 6.74
CA MET A 18 -13.56 -14.48 6.83
C MET A 18 -12.57 -13.35 7.15
N GLU A 19 -11.37 -13.40 6.55
CA GLU A 19 -10.30 -12.43 6.79
C GLU A 19 -10.09 -11.51 5.58
N LEU A 20 -9.90 -10.21 5.85
CA LEU A 20 -9.55 -9.20 4.85
C LEU A 20 -8.14 -8.67 5.14
N LYS A 21 -7.18 -8.98 4.28
CA LYS A 21 -5.78 -8.60 4.45
C LYS A 21 -5.37 -7.53 3.45
N PHE A 22 -4.89 -6.39 3.92
CA PHE A 22 -4.33 -5.36 3.03
C PHE A 22 -2.99 -5.83 2.46
N LYS A 23 -2.83 -5.74 1.13
CA LYS A 23 -1.62 -6.16 0.41
C LYS A 23 -0.48 -5.15 0.47
N GLY A 24 -0.78 -3.88 0.76
CA GLY A 24 0.22 -2.81 0.81
C GLY A 24 0.86 -2.64 2.19
N LYS A 25 1.59 -1.54 2.35
CA LYS A 25 2.25 -1.17 3.62
C LYS A 25 1.52 -0.04 4.35
N LYS A 26 1.44 -0.14 5.68
CA LYS A 26 1.02 0.96 6.56
C LYS A 26 2.26 1.76 7.01
N CYS A 27 2.10 3.08 7.10
CA CYS A 27 3.16 3.97 7.52
C CYS A 27 3.49 3.73 9.01
N PRO A 28 4.77 3.51 9.37
CA PRO A 28 5.16 3.28 10.76
C PRO A 28 4.97 4.52 11.64
N ARG A 29 4.92 5.73 11.06
CA ARG A 29 4.76 6.98 11.81
C ARG A 29 3.31 7.36 12.09
N CYS A 30 2.42 7.19 11.12
CA CYS A 30 1.04 7.68 11.21
C CYS A 30 -0.04 6.64 10.91
N GLY A 31 0.33 5.38 10.65
CA GLY A 31 -0.62 4.28 10.38
C GLY A 31 -1.35 4.34 9.04
N LYS A 32 -1.22 5.43 8.26
CA LYS A 32 -1.87 5.59 6.95
C LYS A 32 -1.27 4.66 5.90
N PHE A 33 -2.05 4.34 4.87
CA PHE A 33 -1.57 3.56 3.74
C PHE A 33 -0.45 4.28 2.98
N MET A 34 0.58 3.53 2.60
CA MET A 34 1.70 4.02 1.79
C MET A 34 1.52 3.60 0.33
N ALA A 35 1.98 4.45 -0.58
CA ALA A 35 2.05 4.15 -2.00
C ALA A 35 3.42 3.53 -2.32
N PHE A 36 3.43 2.44 -3.08
CA PHE A 36 4.65 1.85 -3.59
C PHE A 36 4.99 2.47 -4.95
N HIS A 37 6.18 3.04 -5.05
CA HIS A 37 6.74 3.55 -6.29
C HIS A 37 7.88 2.64 -6.73
N PRO A 38 7.72 1.85 -7.81
CA PRO A 38 8.74 0.92 -8.27
C PRO A 38 9.90 1.59 -9.01
N THR A 39 9.70 2.80 -9.56
CA THR A 39 10.69 3.55 -10.35
C THR A 39 10.75 5.02 -9.92
N PRO A 40 11.89 5.72 -10.07
CA PRO A 40 13.21 5.22 -10.50
C PRO A 40 13.93 4.37 -9.43
N VAL A 41 13.58 4.55 -8.14
CA VAL A 41 14.07 3.74 -7.03
C VAL A 41 12.86 3.21 -6.29
N LYS A 42 12.83 1.90 -6.02
CA LYS A 42 11.75 1.24 -5.28
C LYS A 42 11.62 1.87 -3.90
N ARG A 43 10.46 2.47 -3.63
CA ARG A 43 10.19 3.12 -2.35
C ARG A 43 8.73 3.06 -1.96
N TRP A 44 8.48 3.00 -0.67
CA TRP A 44 7.19 3.31 -0.08
C TRP A 44 7.15 4.78 0.32
N MET A 45 6.16 5.51 -0.17
CA MET A 45 5.92 6.90 0.21
C MET A 45 4.57 7.05 0.91
N CYS A 46 4.57 7.68 2.08
CA CYS A 46 3.35 8.07 2.76
C CYS A 46 2.85 9.41 2.24
N GLY A 47 1.65 9.45 1.67
CA GLY A 47 1.05 10.69 1.16
C GLY A 47 0.72 11.72 2.26
N GLY A 48 0.50 11.26 3.49
CA GLY A 48 0.10 12.10 4.63
C GLY A 48 1.26 12.79 5.34
N CYS A 49 2.21 12.03 5.89
CA CYS A 49 3.34 12.57 6.66
C CYS A 49 4.64 12.69 5.85
N LYS A 50 4.58 12.46 4.54
CA LYS A 50 5.73 12.48 3.60
C LYS A 50 6.89 11.56 4.02
N TYR A 51 6.63 10.55 4.85
CA TYR A 51 7.62 9.51 5.16
C TYR A 51 7.95 8.72 3.90
N VAL A 52 9.25 8.49 3.68
CA VAL A 52 9.73 7.68 2.57
C VAL A 52 10.58 6.56 3.15
N GLU A 53 10.33 5.35 2.68
CA GLU A 53 11.12 4.18 3.01
C GLU A 53 11.58 3.55 1.70
N TYR A 54 12.89 3.47 1.50
CA TYR A 54 13.47 2.85 0.31
C TYR A 54 13.54 1.34 0.51
N VAL A 55 13.31 0.61 -0.56
CA VAL A 55 13.34 -0.86 -0.58
C VAL A 55 14.39 -1.27 -1.59
N GLU A 56 15.33 -2.13 -1.20
CA GLU A 56 16.34 -2.69 -2.10
C GLU A 56 15.72 -3.71 -3.07
#